data_AF-M1D555-F1
#
_entry.id   AF-M1D555-F1
#
_cell.length_a   1.000
_cell.length_b   1.000
_cell.length_c   1.000
_cell.angle_alpha   90.00
_cell.angle_beta   90.00
_cell.angle_gamma   90.00
#
_symmetry.space_group_name_H-M   'P 1'
#
loop_
_entity.id
_entity.type
_entity.pdbx_description
1 polymer ?
#
loop_
_entity_poly.entity_id
_entity_poly.type
_entity_poly.pdbx_seq_one_letter_code
_entity_poly.pdbx_strand_id
1 'polypeptide(L)'
;MAGKSTADLHYNHTRLVLKYAVISRLVLISLIVLWRSMLSPYDTSGSINPSCLSNTTSIIGLFSGSNFYSKPDSPPFLLPRLASVIEDSIVWDSVYFVRIAQCGYEYEQNYAFFPLIPICISLLSRTVLAPLIPFIGQRAVLGLSGYVLNNFAFVLASFYLYRLSAIILKDSEVALRATILFCLNPASIFYSSMYFLLSCLAFASYYEDLL
;
A
#
# COMPACT_ATOMS: atom_id res chain seq x y z
N MET A 1 14.83 3.64 42.96
CA MET A 1 14.41 3.74 41.54
C MET A 1 13.90 2.38 41.12
N ALA A 2 12.59 2.20 40.94
CA ALA A 2 12.02 0.93 40.52
C ALA A 2 12.45 0.65 39.07
N GLY A 3 13.28 -0.38 38.86
CA GLY A 3 13.64 -0.84 37.52
C GLY A 3 12.39 -1.34 36.81
N LYS A 4 12.03 -0.72 35.68
CA LYS A 4 10.97 -1.25 34.81
C LYS A 4 11.33 -2.67 34.39
N SER A 5 10.35 -3.57 34.42
CA SER A 5 10.53 -4.92 33.88
C SER A 5 10.92 -4.85 32.41
N THR A 6 11.79 -5.75 31.95
CA THR A 6 12.22 -5.83 30.54
C THR A 6 11.02 -5.99 29.60
N ALA A 7 9.98 -6.70 30.03
CA ALA A 7 8.72 -6.84 29.30
C ALA A 7 8.00 -5.49 29.12
N ASP A 8 7.94 -4.66 30.18
CA ASP A 8 7.33 -3.32 30.11
C ASP A 8 8.10 -2.39 29.19
N LEU A 9 9.42 -2.53 29.14
CA LEU A 9 10.27 -1.76 28.23
C LEU A 9 9.98 -2.11 26.77
N HIS A 10 9.95 -3.40 26.43
CA HIS A 10 9.63 -3.86 25.07
C HIS A 10 8.21 -3.47 24.64
N TYR A 11 7.23 -3.54 25.54
CA TYR A 11 5.86 -3.10 25.26
C TYR A 11 5.82 -1.59 24.95
N ASN A 12 6.50 -0.78 25.77
CA ASN A 12 6.59 0.66 25.55
C ASN A 12 7.28 1.00 24.22
N HIS A 13 8.39 0.33 23.89
CA HIS A 13 9.12 0.55 22.65
C HIS A 13 8.28 0.15 21.44
N THR A 14 7.58 -0.98 21.49
CA THR A 14 6.64 -1.41 20.45
C THR A 14 5.56 -0.36 20.20
N ARG A 15 4.94 0.18 21.26
CA ARG A 15 3.93 1.22 21.15
C ARG A 15 4.49 2.51 20.54
N LEU A 16 5.72 2.87 20.90
CA LEU A 16 6.41 4.02 20.31
C LEU A 16 6.67 3.81 18.81
N VAL A 17 7.18 2.64 18.41
CA VAL A 17 7.43 2.29 17.00
C VAL A 17 6.14 2.42 16.19
N LEU A 18 5.04 1.80 16.64
CA LEU A 18 3.76 1.89 15.95
C LEU A 18 3.26 3.34 15.85
N LYS A 19 3.40 4.12 16.92
CA LYS A 19 3.03 5.54 16.92
C LYS A 19 3.84 6.33 15.89
N TYR A 20 5.16 6.17 15.86
CA TYR A 20 6.02 6.87 14.90
C TYR A 20 5.78 6.42 13.46
N ALA A 21 5.54 5.13 13.22
CA ALA A 21 5.20 4.61 11.90
C ALA A 21 3.90 5.20 11.37
N VAL A 22 2.84 5.25 12.19
CA VAL A 22 1.57 5.86 11.80
C VAL A 22 1.73 7.36 11.55
N ILE A 23 2.40 8.08 12.46
CA ILE A 23 2.64 9.52 12.30
C ILE A 23 3.44 9.79 11.02
N SER A 24 4.46 8.99 10.71
CA SER A 24 5.26 9.22 9.50
C SER A 24 4.44 9.04 8.22
N ARG A 25 3.53 8.06 8.18
CA ARG A 25 2.60 7.88 7.06
C ARG A 25 1.61 9.04 6.94
N LEU A 26 1.05 9.52 8.05
CA LEU A 26 0.13 10.68 8.04
C LEU A 26 0.83 11.96 7.56
N VAL A 27 2.06 12.20 8.01
CA VAL A 27 2.88 13.34 7.56
C VAL A 27 3.17 13.23 6.06
N LEU A 28 3.54 12.03 5.58
CA LEU A 28 3.82 11.79 4.17
C LEU A 28 2.58 12.01 3.29
N ILE A 29 1.42 11.49 3.69
CA ILE A 29 0.15 11.71 2.98
C ILE A 29 -0.19 13.21 2.97
N SER A 30 -0.04 13.89 4.11
CA SER A 30 -0.29 15.33 4.21
C SER A 30 0.62 16.14 3.29
N LEU A 31 1.91 15.77 3.21
CA LEU A 31 2.87 16.40 2.33
C LEU A 31 2.52 16.16 0.85
N ILE A 32 2.11 14.94 0.49
CA ILE A 32 1.66 14.61 -0.88
C ILE A 32 0.45 15.49 -1.26
N VAL A 33 -0.54 15.59 -0.38
CA VAL A 33 -1.74 16.43 -0.61
C VAL A 33 -1.36 17.90 -0.73
N LEU A 34 -0.48 18.39 0.15
CA LEU A 34 0.00 19.77 0.14
C LEU A 34 0.80 20.09 -1.14
N TRP A 35 1.67 19.19 -1.59
CA TRP A 35 2.47 19.43 -2.79
C TRP A 35 1.60 19.39 -4.04
N ARG A 36 0.60 18.51 -4.08
CA ARG A 36 -0.37 18.47 -5.18
C ARG A 36 -1.30 19.67 -5.22
N SER A 37 -1.54 20.34 -4.09
CA SER A 37 -2.32 21.58 -4.08
C SER A 37 -1.51 22.80 -4.48
N MET A 38 -0.19 22.78 -4.25
CA MET A 38 0.71 23.90 -4.54
C MET A 38 1.37 23.81 -5.92
N LEU A 39 1.65 22.61 -6.42
CA LEU A 39 2.34 22.39 -7.69
C LEU A 39 1.41 21.73 -8.71
N SER A 40 1.50 22.18 -9.96
CA SER A 40 0.88 21.47 -11.07
C SER A 40 1.49 20.07 -11.20
N PRO A 41 0.69 19.02 -11.42
CA PRO A 41 1.22 17.69 -11.64
C PRO A 41 2.18 17.72 -12.84
N TYR A 42 3.42 17.30 -12.58
CA TYR A 42 4.38 17.05 -13.65
C TYR A 42 3.81 15.92 -14.51
N ASP A 43 3.89 16.03 -15.84
CA ASP A 43 3.44 15.00 -16.77
C ASP A 43 4.28 13.73 -16.58
N THR A 44 3.83 12.88 -15.65
CA THR A 44 4.35 11.54 -15.52
C THR A 44 3.63 10.71 -16.56
N SER A 45 4.32 10.33 -17.64
CA SER A 45 3.79 9.49 -18.74
C SER A 45 3.31 8.08 -18.30
N GLY A 46 3.07 7.87 -17.01
CA GLY A 46 2.59 6.64 -16.40
C GLY A 46 1.08 6.48 -16.33
N SER A 47 0.25 7.50 -16.61
CA SER A 47 -1.22 7.34 -16.58
C SER A 47 -1.75 6.67 -17.85
N ILE A 48 -1.43 5.39 -18.05
CA ILE A 48 -1.93 4.59 -19.17
C ILE A 48 -3.21 3.86 -18.71
N ASN A 49 -4.37 4.26 -19.25
CA ASN A 49 -5.68 3.63 -19.00
C ASN A 49 -6.44 3.26 -20.29
N PRO A 50 -5.87 2.44 -21.19
CA PRO A 50 -6.63 1.88 -22.29
C PRO A 50 -7.60 0.82 -21.75
N SER A 51 -8.68 0.57 -22.50
CA SER A 51 -9.65 -0.48 -22.20
C SER A 51 -8.97 -1.86 -22.08
N CYS A 52 -9.48 -2.71 -21.19
CA CYS A 52 -9.01 -4.09 -21.08
C CYS A 52 -9.22 -4.84 -22.41
N LEU A 53 -8.28 -5.71 -22.79
CA LEU A 53 -8.21 -6.42 -24.07
C LEU A 53 -9.23 -7.56 -24.19
N SER A 54 -9.68 -8.18 -23.10
CA SER A 54 -10.68 -9.26 -23.18
C SER A 54 -11.42 -9.52 -21.86
N ASN A 55 -12.65 -10.03 -21.98
CA ASN A 55 -13.52 -10.45 -20.88
C ASN A 55 -13.16 -11.86 -20.34
N THR A 56 -11.86 -12.19 -20.27
CA THR A 56 -11.42 -13.57 -20.09
C THR A 56 -11.25 -13.93 -18.62
N THR A 57 -11.97 -14.98 -18.22
CA THR A 57 -11.93 -15.67 -16.93
C THR A 57 -10.53 -16.27 -16.66
N SER A 58 -9.59 -15.45 -16.23
CA SER A 58 -8.38 -15.93 -15.54
C SER A 58 -8.77 -16.42 -14.13
N ILE A 59 -7.89 -17.10 -13.39
CA ILE A 59 -8.17 -17.52 -12.00
C ILE A 59 -8.45 -16.27 -11.11
N ILE A 60 -7.89 -15.12 -11.49
CA ILE A 60 -8.23 -13.78 -10.95
C ILE A 60 -9.62 -13.31 -11.44
N GLY A 61 -10.01 -13.70 -12.65
CA GLY A 61 -11.37 -13.66 -13.20
C GLY A 61 -12.41 -14.43 -12.37
N LEU A 62 -12.04 -15.50 -11.67
CA LEU A 62 -12.96 -16.29 -10.82
C LEU A 62 -13.25 -15.60 -9.48
N PHE A 63 -12.28 -14.87 -8.94
CA PHE A 63 -12.51 -13.85 -7.89
C PHE A 63 -13.09 -12.54 -8.45
N SER A 64 -13.08 -12.38 -9.77
CA SER A 64 -13.76 -11.32 -10.54
C SER A 64 -15.09 -11.80 -11.11
N GLY A 65 -15.92 -12.37 -10.24
CA GLY A 65 -17.32 -12.55 -10.54
C GLY A 65 -17.99 -11.19 -10.82
N SER A 66 -18.56 -11.09 -12.01
CA SER A 66 -19.45 -10.04 -12.54
C SER A 66 -18.84 -8.71 -12.98
N ASN A 67 -18.98 -8.50 -14.28
CA ASN A 67 -18.94 -7.25 -15.05
C ASN A 67 -19.33 -6.00 -14.24
N PHE A 68 -18.36 -5.22 -13.79
CA PHE A 68 -18.54 -3.79 -13.57
C PHE A 68 -17.57 -3.03 -14.47
N TYR A 69 -17.69 -3.30 -15.76
CA TYR A 69 -17.04 -2.50 -16.79
C TYR A 69 -17.60 -1.08 -16.71
N SER A 70 -16.72 -0.10 -16.54
CA SER A 70 -17.00 1.30 -16.81
C SER A 70 -17.44 1.40 -18.26
N LYS A 71 -18.77 1.37 -18.47
CA LYS A 71 -19.37 1.87 -19.70
C LYS A 71 -18.96 3.35 -19.82
N PRO A 72 -18.66 3.85 -21.03
CA PRO A 72 -18.40 5.28 -21.26
C PRO A 72 -19.55 6.20 -20.80
N ASP A 73 -20.72 5.62 -20.49
CA ASP A 73 -21.93 6.30 -20.05
C ASP A 73 -22.29 6.04 -18.57
N SER A 74 -21.29 5.90 -17.68
CA SER A 74 -21.60 5.84 -16.24
C SER A 74 -22.06 7.22 -15.76
N PRO A 75 -23.13 7.31 -14.93
CA PRO A 75 -23.58 8.59 -14.38
C PRO A 75 -22.41 9.26 -13.65
N PRO A 76 -22.35 10.61 -13.63
CA PRO A 76 -21.26 11.32 -12.99
C PRO A 76 -21.15 10.84 -11.54
N PHE A 77 -19.95 10.39 -11.17
CA PHE A 77 -19.63 10.04 -9.79
C PHE A 77 -19.98 11.21 -8.87
N LEU A 78 -20.39 10.92 -7.63
CA LEU A 78 -20.78 11.96 -6.69
C LEU A 78 -19.59 12.90 -6.32
N LEU A 79 -18.35 12.41 -6.42
CA LEU A 79 -17.14 13.15 -6.07
C LEU A 79 -16.05 13.04 -7.17
N PRO A 80 -16.28 13.64 -8.35
CA PRO A 80 -15.39 13.47 -9.51
C PRO A 80 -13.99 14.05 -9.29
N ARG A 81 -13.88 15.11 -8.47
CA ARG A 81 -12.59 15.70 -8.10
C ARG A 81 -11.76 14.79 -7.21
N LEU A 82 -12.39 14.02 -6.33
CA LEU A 82 -11.67 13.06 -5.49
C LEU A 82 -11.22 11.86 -6.32
N ALA A 83 -12.09 11.40 -7.23
CA ALA A 83 -11.75 10.36 -8.19
C ALA A 83 -10.51 10.74 -9.00
N SER A 84 -10.49 11.93 -9.61
CA SER A 84 -9.36 12.39 -10.42
C SER A 84 -8.08 12.52 -9.60
N VAL A 85 -8.14 13.08 -8.39
CA VAL A 85 -6.96 13.21 -7.52
C VAL A 85 -6.36 11.85 -7.15
N ILE A 86 -7.20 10.85 -6.90
CA ILE A 86 -6.76 9.48 -6.60
C ILE A 86 -6.21 8.82 -7.87
N GLU A 87 -6.87 8.96 -9.02
CA GLU A 87 -6.37 8.37 -10.27
C GLU A 87 -5.05 8.99 -10.72
N ASP A 88 -4.90 10.31 -10.60
CA ASP A 88 -3.65 11.02 -10.86
C ASP A 88 -2.52 10.60 -9.90
N SER A 89 -2.86 9.95 -8.78
CA SER A 89 -1.89 9.42 -7.81
C SER A 89 -1.36 8.04 -8.17
N ILE A 90 -2.00 7.36 -9.13
CA ILE A 90 -1.55 6.07 -9.65
C ILE A 90 -0.42 6.32 -10.66
N VAL A 91 0.81 6.31 -10.17
CA VAL A 91 2.03 6.55 -10.94
C VAL A 91 3.07 5.43 -10.73
N TRP A 92 4.02 5.31 -11.64
CA TRP A 92 5.10 4.29 -11.59
C TRP A 92 4.54 2.86 -11.54
N ASP A 93 5.13 1.99 -10.72
CA ASP A 93 4.76 0.56 -10.60
C ASP A 93 3.30 0.35 -10.18
N SER A 94 2.69 1.31 -9.47
CA SER A 94 1.28 1.22 -9.05
C SER A 94 0.31 1.11 -10.23
N VAL A 95 0.69 1.64 -11.39
CA VAL A 95 -0.08 1.54 -12.64
C VAL A 95 -0.24 0.08 -13.04
N TYR A 96 0.84 -0.70 -12.95
CA TYR A 96 0.82 -2.13 -13.27
C TYR A 96 -0.01 -2.91 -12.24
N PHE A 97 0.16 -2.65 -10.94
CA PHE A 97 -0.62 -3.34 -9.91
C PHE A 97 -2.12 -3.07 -10.00
N VAL A 98 -2.53 -1.82 -10.22
CA VAL A 98 -3.93 -1.45 -10.42
C VAL A 98 -4.46 -2.07 -11.72
N ARG A 99 -3.68 -2.05 -12.80
CA ARG A 99 -4.06 -2.67 -14.07
C ARG A 99 -4.24 -4.17 -13.95
N ILE A 100 -3.33 -4.88 -13.28
CA ILE A 100 -3.44 -6.32 -13.05
C ILE A 100 -4.66 -6.63 -12.16
N ALA A 101 -4.95 -5.80 -11.16
CA ALA A 101 -6.14 -5.95 -10.32
C ALA A 101 -7.45 -5.69 -11.08
N GLN A 102 -7.41 -4.81 -12.09
CA GLN A 102 -8.57 -4.42 -12.92
C GLN A 102 -8.82 -5.40 -14.09
N CYS A 103 -7.80 -5.65 -14.90
CA CYS A 103 -7.88 -6.39 -16.17
C CYS A 103 -7.16 -7.76 -16.13
N GLY A 104 -6.38 -8.05 -15.09
CA GLY A 104 -5.53 -9.24 -15.05
C GLY A 104 -4.20 -9.07 -15.80
N TYR A 105 -3.50 -10.19 -16.00
CA TYR A 105 -2.23 -10.24 -16.71
C TYR A 105 -2.45 -10.23 -18.23
N GLU A 106 -2.58 -9.02 -18.79
CA GLU A 106 -2.82 -8.83 -20.23
C GLU A 106 -1.55 -8.79 -21.10
N TYR A 107 -0.47 -8.20 -20.57
CA TYR A 107 0.77 -7.97 -21.31
C TYR A 107 1.93 -8.73 -20.69
N GLU A 108 2.93 -9.06 -21.50
CA GLU A 108 4.13 -9.76 -21.07
C GLU A 108 4.88 -9.05 -19.93
N GLN A 109 4.90 -7.71 -19.98
CA GLN A 109 5.52 -6.87 -18.95
C GLN A 109 4.88 -7.05 -17.57
N ASN A 110 3.59 -7.43 -17.52
CA ASN A 110 2.87 -7.61 -16.26
C ASN A 110 3.40 -8.81 -15.47
N TYR A 111 3.98 -9.82 -16.13
CA TYR A 111 4.49 -11.03 -15.45
C TYR A 111 5.66 -10.77 -14.49
N ALA A 112 6.31 -9.61 -14.58
CA ALA A 112 7.31 -9.20 -13.60
C ALA A 112 6.72 -8.86 -12.22
N PHE A 113 5.42 -8.58 -12.15
CA PHE A 113 4.73 -8.20 -10.91
C PHE A 113 4.05 -9.43 -10.29
N PHE A 114 4.33 -9.70 -9.02
CA PHE A 114 3.80 -10.87 -8.32
C PHE A 114 2.29 -10.73 -8.01
N PRO A 115 1.47 -11.80 -8.13
CA PRO A 115 0.00 -11.70 -8.11
C PRO A 115 -0.61 -11.44 -6.74
N LEU A 116 0.11 -11.67 -5.65
CA LEU A 116 -0.41 -11.51 -4.29
C LEU A 116 -0.99 -10.11 -4.07
N ILE A 117 -0.26 -9.08 -4.49
CA ILE A 117 -0.67 -7.70 -4.27
C ILE A 117 -1.87 -7.31 -5.12
N PRO A 118 -1.89 -7.53 -6.46
CA PRO A 118 -3.09 -7.34 -7.27
C PRO A 118 -4.33 -8.05 -6.73
N ILE A 119 -4.16 -9.27 -6.22
CA ILE A 119 -5.25 -10.04 -5.59
C ILE A 119 -5.74 -9.33 -4.31
N CYS A 120 -4.85 -8.92 -3.42
CA CYS A 120 -5.22 -8.18 -2.21
C CYS A 120 -5.93 -6.85 -2.52
N ILE A 121 -5.45 -6.10 -3.52
CA ILE A 121 -6.10 -4.85 -3.99
C ILE A 121 -7.52 -5.16 -4.47
N SER A 122 -7.66 -6.18 -5.31
CA SER A 122 -8.95 -6.58 -5.89
C SER A 122 -9.94 -6.99 -4.79
N LEU A 123 -9.52 -7.85 -3.86
CA LEU A 123 -10.32 -8.28 -2.72
C LEU A 123 -10.74 -7.09 -1.85
N LEU A 124 -9.80 -6.22 -1.48
CA LEU A 124 -10.08 -5.07 -0.62
C LEU A 124 -11.02 -4.05 -1.29
N SER A 125 -10.87 -3.85 -2.61
CA SER A 125 -11.76 -2.99 -3.40
C SER A 125 -13.20 -3.49 -3.47
N ARG A 126 -13.39 -4.82 -3.49
CA ARG A 126 -14.69 -5.48 -3.65
C ARG A 126 -15.38 -5.87 -2.34
N THR A 127 -14.67 -5.74 -1.22
CA THR A 127 -15.21 -6.07 0.11
C THR A 127 -15.31 -4.80 0.95
N VAL A 128 -14.21 -4.38 1.58
CA VAL A 128 -14.17 -3.28 2.55
C VAL A 128 -14.46 -1.94 1.88
N LEU A 129 -13.92 -1.70 0.68
CA LEU A 129 -14.08 -0.43 -0.04
C LEU A 129 -15.15 -0.47 -1.15
N ALA A 130 -15.91 -1.56 -1.27
CA ALA A 130 -16.98 -1.66 -2.26
C ALA A 130 -18.04 -0.55 -2.16
N PRO A 131 -18.45 -0.09 -0.96
CA PRO A 131 -19.41 1.00 -0.84
C PRO A 131 -18.94 2.33 -1.44
N LEU A 132 -17.62 2.52 -1.66
CA LEU A 132 -17.05 3.74 -2.24
C LEU A 132 -17.11 3.76 -3.77
N ILE A 133 -17.30 2.61 -4.42
CA ILE A 133 -17.36 2.48 -5.89
C ILE A 133 -18.34 3.47 -6.55
N PRO A 134 -19.60 3.63 -6.09
CA PRO A 134 -20.53 4.59 -6.70
C PRO A 134 -20.13 6.07 -6.49
N PHE A 135 -19.25 6.38 -5.54
CA PHE A 135 -18.88 7.75 -5.20
C PHE A 135 -17.66 8.27 -5.95
N ILE A 136 -16.64 7.42 -6.12
CA ILE A 136 -15.34 7.80 -6.70
C ILE A 136 -14.95 6.96 -7.93
N GLY A 137 -15.72 5.92 -8.26
CA GLY A 137 -15.43 5.05 -9.41
C GLY A 137 -14.47 3.89 -9.09
N GLN A 138 -14.55 2.83 -9.89
CA GLN A 138 -13.85 1.57 -9.62
C GLN A 138 -12.33 1.72 -9.63
N ARG A 139 -11.78 2.47 -10.58
CA ARG A 139 -10.32 2.64 -10.72
C ARG A 139 -9.74 3.44 -9.56
N ALA A 140 -10.42 4.52 -9.14
CA ALA A 140 -10.05 5.26 -7.93
C ALA A 140 -10.12 4.36 -6.68
N VAL A 141 -11.15 3.50 -6.53
CA VAL A 141 -11.22 2.55 -5.42
C VAL A 141 -10.05 1.56 -5.45
N LEU A 142 -9.66 1.04 -6.61
CA LEU A 142 -8.48 0.16 -6.74
C LEU A 142 -7.18 0.88 -6.33
N GLY A 143 -7.00 2.13 -6.77
CA GLY A 143 -5.87 2.97 -6.35
C GLY A 143 -5.86 3.19 -4.83
N LEU A 144 -7.01 3.55 -4.26
CA LEU A 144 -7.19 3.74 -2.81
C LEU A 144 -6.90 2.45 -2.03
N SER A 145 -7.40 1.31 -2.49
CA SER A 145 -7.08 0.00 -1.91
C SER A 145 -5.58 -0.24 -1.87
N GLY A 146 -4.89 0.14 -2.93
CA GLY A 146 -3.44 0.07 -3.01
C GLY A 146 -2.72 0.93 -1.97
N TYR A 147 -3.17 2.17 -1.79
CA TYR A 147 -2.65 3.06 -0.74
C TYR A 147 -2.85 2.50 0.66
N VAL A 148 -4.05 1.98 0.96
CA VAL A 148 -4.37 1.39 2.26
C VAL A 148 -3.46 0.19 2.52
N LEU A 149 -3.36 -0.72 1.56
CA LEU A 149 -2.53 -1.92 1.69
C LEU A 149 -1.05 -1.57 1.90
N ASN A 150 -0.52 -0.60 1.14
CA ASN A 150 0.85 -0.17 1.26
C ASN A 150 1.16 0.47 2.62
N ASN A 151 0.29 1.36 3.12
CA ASN A 151 0.48 1.98 4.43
C ASN A 151 0.34 0.97 5.58
N PHE A 152 -0.59 0.02 5.46
CA PHE A 152 -0.75 -1.05 6.43
C PHE A 152 0.49 -1.95 6.47
N ALA A 153 0.97 -2.39 5.30
CA ALA A 153 2.19 -3.16 5.20
C ALA A 153 3.39 -2.37 5.78
N PHE A 154 3.49 -1.06 5.53
CA PHE A 154 4.52 -0.20 6.09
C PHE A 154 4.61 -0.29 7.62
N VAL A 155 3.46 -0.13 8.28
CA VAL A 155 3.37 -0.20 9.74
C VAL A 155 3.76 -1.60 10.22
N LEU A 156 3.28 -2.66 9.55
CA LEU A 156 3.63 -4.03 9.92
C LEU A 156 5.13 -4.31 9.80
N ALA A 157 5.79 -3.97 8.68
CA ALA A 157 7.23 -4.26 8.61
C ALA A 157 8.07 -3.34 9.50
N SER A 158 7.60 -2.14 9.88
CA SER A 158 8.27 -1.38 10.94
C SER A 158 8.22 -2.11 12.29
N PHE A 159 7.10 -2.78 12.60
CA PHE A 159 6.96 -3.59 13.79
C PHE A 159 7.88 -4.83 13.75
N TYR A 160 7.89 -5.57 12.64
CA TYR A 160 8.77 -6.73 12.49
C TYR A 160 10.25 -6.34 12.45
N LEU A 161 10.60 -5.21 11.83
CA LEU A 161 11.96 -4.69 11.82
C LEU A 161 12.45 -4.38 13.24
N TYR A 162 11.61 -3.78 14.08
CA TYR A 162 11.94 -3.56 15.49
C TYR A 162 12.17 -4.88 16.23
N ARG A 163 11.26 -5.86 16.06
CA ARG A 163 11.38 -7.18 16.71
C ARG A 163 12.67 -7.88 16.31
N LEU A 164 12.95 -7.96 15.02
CA LEU A 164 14.15 -8.58 14.49
C LEU A 164 15.43 -7.85 14.95
N SER A 165 15.43 -6.52 14.86
CA SER A 165 16.56 -5.69 15.29
C SER A 165 16.84 -5.85 16.79
N ALA A 166 15.80 -5.94 17.62
CA ALA A 166 15.96 -6.14 19.06
C ALA A 166 16.61 -7.50 19.38
N ILE A 167 16.33 -8.54 18.59
CA ILE A 167 16.95 -9.85 18.79
C ILE A 167 18.42 -9.84 18.31
N ILE A 168 18.69 -9.30 17.13
CA ILE A 168 20.03 -9.30 16.53
C ILE A 168 21.00 -8.41 17.31
N LEU A 169 20.59 -7.18 17.62
CA LEU A 169 21.45 -6.19 18.30
C LEU A 169 21.54 -6.45 19.81
N LYS A 170 20.60 -7.21 20.38
CA LYS A 170 20.44 -7.43 21.84
C LYS A 170 20.34 -6.13 22.65
N ASP A 171 20.05 -5.02 21.98
CA ASP A 171 19.85 -3.69 22.56
C ASP A 171 18.56 -3.09 22.03
N SER A 172 17.57 -3.01 22.92
CA SER A 172 16.22 -2.53 22.60
C SER A 172 16.14 -1.04 22.28
N GLU A 173 17.12 -0.24 22.73
CA GLU A 173 17.18 1.21 22.51
C GLU A 173 17.79 1.51 21.13
N VAL A 174 18.87 0.81 20.78
CA VAL A 174 19.46 0.91 19.43
C VAL A 174 18.47 0.42 18.38
N ALA A 175 17.77 -0.70 18.64
CA ALA A 175 16.72 -1.22 17.75
C ALA A 175 15.56 -0.22 17.56
N LEU A 176 15.13 0.46 18.64
CA LEU A 176 14.11 1.51 18.58
C LEU A 176 14.57 2.66 17.66
N ARG A 177 15.76 3.20 17.88
CA ARG A 177 16.30 4.32 17.10
C ARG A 177 16.45 3.96 15.63
N ALA A 178 16.98 2.78 15.33
CA ALA A 178 17.11 2.28 13.96
C ALA A 178 15.75 2.20 13.26
N THR A 179 14.73 1.70 13.96
CA THR A 179 13.38 1.58 13.40
C THR A 179 12.71 2.96 13.22
N ILE A 180 12.92 3.91 14.14
CA ILE A 180 12.42 5.28 13.97
C ILE A 180 13.09 5.94 12.75
N LEU A 181 14.39 5.76 12.56
CA LEU A 181 15.11 6.26 11.38
C LEU A 181 14.57 5.62 10.08
N PHE A 182 14.25 4.32 10.11
CA PHE A 182 13.57 3.64 9.01
C PHE A 182 12.19 4.27 8.72
N CYS A 183 11.40 4.57 9.76
CA CYS A 183 10.08 5.20 9.62
C CYS A 183 10.13 6.59 8.97
N LEU A 184 11.22 7.34 9.20
CA LEU A 184 11.42 8.72 8.73
C LEU A 184 12.25 8.81 7.45
N ASN A 185 12.67 7.69 6.87
CA ASN A 185 13.53 7.67 5.69
C ASN A 185 12.82 8.35 4.49
N PRO A 186 13.40 9.39 3.86
CA PRO A 186 12.81 10.04 2.68
C PRO A 186 12.68 9.08 1.48
N ALA A 187 13.54 8.05 1.39
CA ALA A 187 13.43 7.00 0.37
C ALA A 187 12.16 6.14 0.54
N SER A 188 11.45 6.23 1.67
CA SER A 188 10.17 5.52 1.87
C SER A 188 9.03 5.99 0.94
N ILE A 189 9.25 7.09 0.19
CA ILE A 189 8.39 7.54 -0.93
C ILE A 189 8.60 6.67 -2.19
N PHE A 190 9.79 6.08 -2.37
CA PHE A 190 10.10 5.16 -3.46
C PHE A 190 9.83 3.70 -3.06
N TYR A 191 10.13 3.34 -1.80
CA TYR A 191 9.83 2.02 -1.23
C TYR A 191 8.34 1.79 -0.88
N SER A 192 7.47 2.78 -1.12
CA SER A 192 6.01 2.57 -1.20
C SER A 192 5.55 1.90 -2.49
N SER A 193 6.50 1.42 -3.31
CA SER A 193 6.23 0.33 -4.25
C SER A 193 5.65 -0.83 -3.45
N MET A 194 4.60 -1.42 -3.99
CA MET A 194 3.74 -2.44 -3.41
C MET A 194 4.40 -3.77 -3.01
N TYR A 195 5.71 -3.81 -2.75
CA TYR A 195 6.48 -4.98 -2.33
C TYR A 195 6.53 -5.18 -0.80
N PHE A 196 6.01 -4.23 -0.02
CA PHE A 196 6.19 -4.22 1.43
C PHE A 196 5.46 -5.38 2.15
N LEU A 197 4.41 -5.94 1.54
CA LEU A 197 3.78 -7.18 2.04
C LEU A 197 4.76 -8.36 1.95
N LEU A 198 5.55 -8.41 0.87
CA LEU A 198 6.59 -9.43 0.68
C LEU A 198 7.73 -9.24 1.69
N SER A 199 8.16 -7.99 1.92
CA SER A 199 9.15 -7.68 2.95
C SER A 199 8.64 -8.01 4.36
N CYS A 200 7.37 -7.71 4.66
CA CYS A 200 6.73 -8.09 5.92
C CYS A 200 6.71 -9.61 6.11
N LEU A 201 6.33 -10.38 5.08
CA LEU A 201 6.34 -11.84 5.10
C LEU A 201 7.76 -12.39 5.27
N ALA A 202 8.74 -11.78 4.60
CA ALA A 202 10.15 -12.16 4.76
C ALA A 202 10.63 -11.93 6.20
N PHE A 203 10.39 -10.75 6.78
CA PHE A 203 10.77 -10.47 8.17
C PHE A 203 10.02 -11.34 9.17
N ALA A 204 8.74 -11.66 8.93
CA ALA A 204 7.98 -12.59 9.76
C ALA A 204 8.56 -14.01 9.67
N SER A 205 8.92 -14.48 8.48
CA SER A 205 9.59 -15.77 8.29
C SER A 205 10.91 -15.83 9.05
N TYR A 206 11.78 -14.83 8.89
CA TYR A 206 13.06 -14.77 9.61
C TYR A 206 12.88 -14.69 11.13
N TYR A 207 11.80 -14.09 11.62
CA TYR A 207 11.50 -14.03 13.05
C TYR A 207 11.06 -15.38 13.60
N GLU A 208 10.20 -16.11 12.89
CA GLU A 208 9.79 -17.48 13.24
C GLU A 208 10.99 -18.44 13.22
N ASP A 209 11.91 -18.29 12.27
CA ASP A 209 13.14 -19.10 12.19
C ASP A 209 14.12 -18.85 13.35
N LEU A 210 13.98 -17.73 14.07
CA LEU A 210 14.90 -17.32 15.14
C LEU A 210 14.38 -17.56 16.56
N LEU A 211 13.09 -17.95 16.69
CA LEU A 211 12.43 -18.33 17.94
C LEU A 211 12.65 -19.81 18.27
#